data_AF-A0A7V7E548-F1
#
_entry.id   AF-A0A7V7E548-F1
#
_cell.length_a   1.000
_cell.length_b   1.000
_cell.length_c   1.000
_cell.angle_alpha   90.00
_cell.angle_beta   90.00
_cell.angle_gamma   90.00
#
_symmetry.space_group_name_H-M   'P 1'
#
loop_
_entity.id
_entity.type
_entity.pdbx_description
1 polymer ?
#
loop_
_entity_poly.entity_id
_entity_poly.type
_entity_poly.pdbx_seq_one_letter_code
_entity_poly.pdbx_strand_id
1 'polypeptide(L)'
;MIRKPPVKREKPIQWVGSSKSDLLDFPTDVVSEMGYALGVAQFGGKHPAAKPWKGEGAGVFELVESFEGNAYRAIYTVRFEGFVYVLHAFQKKSPSGIRTAQADIDLVSERLKRAREHFESNYRPGPKSKAVKHGK
;
A
#
# COMPACT_ATOMS: atom_id res chain seq x y z
N MET A 1 -15.20 -16.33 6.62
CA MET A 1 -14.99 -14.93 7.04
C MET A 1 -15.94 -14.05 6.25
N ILE A 2 -16.89 -13.38 6.91
CA ILE A 2 -17.83 -12.48 6.23
C ILE A 2 -17.12 -11.15 5.97
N ARG A 3 -16.81 -10.85 4.71
CA ARG A 3 -16.34 -9.50 4.34
C ARG A 3 -17.54 -8.56 4.40
N LYS A 4 -17.59 -7.70 5.42
CA LYS A 4 -18.56 -6.58 5.44
C LYS A 4 -18.29 -5.71 4.19
N PRO A 5 -19.34 -5.24 3.49
CA PRO A 5 -19.16 -4.34 2.37
C PRO A 5 -18.45 -3.07 2.85
N PRO A 6 -17.48 -2.53 2.08
CA PRO A 6 -16.79 -1.31 2.45
C PRO A 6 -17.82 -0.18 2.62
N VAL A 7 -17.66 0.61 3.68
CA VAL A 7 -18.49 1.81 3.87
C VAL A 7 -18.26 2.71 2.66
N LYS A 8 -19.29 3.40 2.14
CA LYS A 8 -19.27 4.17 0.87
C LYS A 8 -18.08 5.13 0.65
N ARG A 9 -17.23 5.40 1.65
CA ARG A 9 -16.05 6.27 1.60
C ARG A 9 -14.71 5.55 1.85
N GLU A 10 -14.74 4.28 2.24
CA GLU A 10 -13.54 3.50 2.52
C GLU A 10 -12.91 3.00 1.21
N LYS A 11 -11.68 3.43 0.92
CA LYS A 11 -10.93 2.90 -0.21
C LYS A 11 -10.55 1.45 0.08
N PRO A 12 -10.93 0.46 -0.75
CA PRO A 12 -10.50 -0.92 -0.55
C PRO A 12 -8.98 -1.06 -0.63
N ILE A 13 -8.45 -1.97 0.20
CA ILE A 13 -7.04 -2.40 0.10
C ILE A 13 -6.89 -3.48 -0.97
N GLN A 14 -5.91 -3.27 -1.85
CA GLN A 14 -5.41 -4.28 -2.78
C GLN A 14 -4.04 -4.77 -2.30
N TRP A 15 -3.92 -6.08 -2.12
CA TRP A 15 -2.69 -6.72 -1.64
C TRP A 15 -1.88 -7.21 -2.83
N VAL A 16 -0.63 -6.78 -2.95
CA VAL A 16 0.24 -7.20 -4.05
C VAL A 16 1.14 -8.34 -3.60
N GLY A 17 1.15 -9.44 -4.37
CA GLY A 17 1.96 -10.62 -4.06
C GLY A 17 1.69 -11.17 -2.65
N SER A 18 2.75 -11.50 -1.92
CA SER A 18 2.68 -12.05 -0.55
C SER A 18 2.44 -11.00 0.55
N SER A 19 2.31 -9.72 0.21
CA SER A 19 2.28 -8.63 1.21
C SER A 19 1.28 -8.82 2.35
N LYS A 20 0.14 -9.48 2.09
CA LYS A 20 -0.84 -9.79 3.13
C LYS A 20 -0.37 -10.88 4.08
N SER A 21 0.13 -12.00 3.56
CA SER A 21 0.62 -13.10 4.40
C SER A 21 1.84 -12.62 5.19
N ASP A 22 2.76 -11.91 4.54
CA ASP A 22 3.96 -11.38 5.20
C ASP A 22 3.60 -10.44 6.36
N LEU A 23 2.57 -9.60 6.20
CA LEU A 23 2.09 -8.73 7.28
C LEU A 23 1.46 -9.54 8.40
N LEU A 24 0.63 -10.55 8.07
CA LEU A 24 -0.06 -11.37 9.07
C LEU A 24 0.87 -12.32 9.84
N ASP A 25 2.07 -12.57 9.33
CA ASP A 25 3.12 -13.33 10.01
C ASP A 25 3.88 -12.49 11.07
N PHE A 26 3.59 -11.19 11.19
CA PHE A 26 4.15 -10.35 12.24
C PHE A 26 3.52 -10.63 13.62
N PRO A 27 4.16 -10.18 14.71
CA PRO A 27 3.54 -10.17 16.03
C PRO A 27 2.18 -9.46 16.03
N THR A 28 1.23 -9.94 16.82
CA THR A 28 -0.16 -9.45 16.81
C THR A 28 -0.27 -7.94 17.08
N ASP A 29 0.59 -7.39 17.94
CA ASP A 29 0.60 -5.95 18.23
C ASP A 29 1.05 -5.14 17.01
N VAL A 30 2.05 -5.64 16.28
CA VAL A 30 2.53 -5.03 15.03
C VAL A 30 1.44 -5.09 13.95
N VAL A 31 0.74 -6.21 13.83
CA VAL A 31 -0.41 -6.35 12.90
C VAL A 31 -1.51 -5.36 13.25
N SER A 32 -1.81 -5.19 14.54
CA SER A 32 -2.83 -4.26 15.02
C SER A 32 -2.49 -2.81 14.65
N GLU A 33 -1.28 -2.36 14.95
CA GLU A 33 -0.84 -0.98 14.68
C GLU A 33 -0.75 -0.71 13.17
N MET A 34 -0.18 -1.63 12.39
CA MET A 34 -0.12 -1.47 10.94
C MET A 34 -1.52 -1.51 10.31
N GLY A 35 -2.40 -2.38 10.81
CA GLY A 35 -3.80 -2.45 10.37
C GLY A 35 -4.55 -1.14 10.63
N TYR A 36 -4.37 -0.54 11.81
CA TYR A 36 -4.94 0.78 12.13
C TYR A 36 -4.41 1.86 11.18
N ALA A 37 -3.10 1.92 10.96
CA ALA A 37 -2.49 2.89 10.06
C ALA A 37 -2.94 2.74 8.60
N LEU A 38 -3.10 1.51 8.12
CA LEU A 38 -3.69 1.23 6.81
C LEU A 38 -5.17 1.66 6.75
N GLY A 39 -5.94 1.40 7.81
CA GLY A 39 -7.33 1.88 7.93
C GLY A 39 -7.43 3.40 7.80
N VAL A 40 -6.54 4.16 8.47
CA VAL A 40 -6.45 5.62 8.31
C VAL A 40 -6.20 6.01 6.85
N ALA A 41 -5.31 5.30 6.15
CA ALA A 41 -5.05 5.54 4.73
C ALA A 41 -6.26 5.22 3.83
N GLN A 42 -7.06 4.20 4.17
CA GLN A 42 -8.29 3.87 3.44
C GLN A 42 -9.31 5.02 3.46
N PHE A 43 -9.33 5.84 4.51
CA PHE A 43 -10.17 7.04 4.60
C PHE A 43 -9.48 8.32 4.08
N GLY A 44 -8.31 8.20 3.46
CA GLY A 44 -7.56 9.33 2.91
C GLY A 44 -6.74 10.12 3.93
N GLY A 45 -6.67 9.64 5.17
CA GLY A 45 -5.77 10.18 6.19
C GLY A 45 -4.34 9.71 6.01
N LYS A 46 -3.45 10.24 6.85
CA LYS A 46 -2.06 9.81 6.95
C LYS A 46 -1.73 9.56 8.42
N HIS A 47 -1.44 8.30 8.76
CA HIS A 47 -1.03 7.93 10.10
C HIS A 47 0.33 8.58 10.45
N PRO A 48 0.61 8.99 11.71
CA PRO A 48 1.90 9.56 12.12
C PRO A 48 3.10 8.64 11.85
N ALA A 49 2.90 7.32 11.91
CA ALA A 49 3.94 6.33 11.59
C ALA A 49 4.23 6.21 10.08
N ALA A 50 3.40 6.82 9.22
CA ALA A 50 3.57 6.77 7.77
C ALA A 50 4.56 7.82 7.28
N LYS A 51 5.70 7.36 6.77
CA LYS A 51 6.76 8.19 6.20
C LYS A 51 6.81 8.05 4.69
N PRO A 52 7.19 9.09 3.92
CA PRO A 52 7.39 8.94 2.48
C PRO A 52 8.48 7.91 2.19
N TRP A 53 8.18 6.95 1.32
CA TRP A 53 9.18 6.00 0.83
C TRP A 53 10.11 6.69 -0.18
N LYS A 54 11.42 6.52 -0.02
CA LYS A 54 12.43 7.14 -0.89
C LYS A 54 12.62 6.33 -2.17
N GLY A 55 12.87 7.00 -3.29
CA GLY A 55 13.23 6.36 -4.57
C GLY A 55 12.07 6.16 -5.56
N GLU A 56 10.83 6.05 -5.09
CA GLU A 56 9.68 5.79 -5.98
C GLU A 56 8.89 7.05 -6.38
N GLY A 57 9.15 8.19 -5.74
CA GLY A 57 8.41 9.45 -5.89
C GLY A 57 7.23 9.61 -4.91
N ALA A 58 6.41 10.65 -5.08
CA ALA A 58 5.33 11.00 -4.15
C ALA A 58 4.19 9.95 -4.10
N GLY A 59 3.52 9.79 -2.96
CA GLY A 59 2.35 8.90 -2.83
C GLY A 59 2.66 7.42 -2.57
N VAL A 60 3.93 7.08 -2.33
CA VAL A 60 4.35 5.79 -1.76
C VAL A 60 4.87 6.06 -0.35
N PHE A 61 4.43 5.25 0.60
CA PHE A 61 4.68 5.44 2.03
C PHE A 61 5.15 4.15 2.68
N GLU A 62 5.98 4.29 3.70
CA GLU A 62 6.38 3.23 4.61
C GLU A 62 5.72 3.44 5.99
N LEU A 63 5.14 2.39 6.54
CA LEU A 63 4.81 2.28 7.95
C LEU A 63 6.02 1.71 8.68
N VAL A 64 6.32 2.26 9.85
CA VAL A 64 7.47 1.90 10.67
C VAL A 64 6.96 1.54 12.06
N GLU A 65 7.11 0.27 12.44
CA GLU A 65 6.80 -0.20 13.78
C GLU A 65 8.02 -0.88 14.40
N SER A 66 8.19 -0.75 15.72
CA SER A 66 9.30 -1.35 16.46
C SER A 66 8.74 -2.19 17.60
N PHE A 67 9.07 -3.48 17.62
CA PHE A 67 8.54 -4.41 18.61
C PHE A 67 9.62 -5.39 19.03
N GLU A 68 9.83 -5.55 20.34
CA GLU A 68 10.84 -6.45 20.93
C GLU A 68 12.25 -6.33 20.30
N GLY A 69 12.70 -5.09 20.09
CA GLY A 69 14.00 -4.81 19.49
C GLY A 69 14.09 -5.05 17.98
N ASN A 70 13.00 -5.48 17.34
CA ASN A 70 12.89 -5.65 15.90
C ASN A 70 12.17 -4.48 15.25
N ALA A 71 12.46 -4.24 13.97
CA ALA A 71 11.86 -3.17 13.19
C ALA A 71 11.07 -3.74 12.00
N TYR A 72 9.75 -3.54 12.01
CA TYR A 72 8.82 -4.01 11.01
C TYR A 72 8.41 -2.89 10.07
N ARG A 73 8.21 -3.22 8.80
CA ARG A 73 7.84 -2.26 7.75
C ARG A 73 6.68 -2.79 6.93
N ALA A 74 5.77 -1.89 6.56
CA ALA A 74 4.78 -2.14 5.52
C ALA A 74 4.77 -0.97 4.54
N ILE A 75 4.92 -1.26 3.24
CA ILE A 75 4.99 -0.27 2.18
C ILE A 75 3.66 -0.26 1.44
N TYR A 76 3.09 0.93 1.24
CA TYR A 76 1.83 1.10 0.54
C TYR A 76 1.83 2.32 -0.39
N THR A 77 0.92 2.34 -1.35
CA THR A 77 0.74 3.46 -2.28
C THR A 77 -0.71 3.87 -2.38
N VAL A 78 -0.93 5.18 -2.52
CA VAL A 78 -2.25 5.82 -2.69
C VAL A 78 -2.39 6.49 -4.06
N ARG A 79 -1.45 6.22 -4.98
CA ARG A 79 -1.42 6.82 -6.33
C ARG A 79 -2.61 6.44 -7.21
N PHE A 80 -3.26 5.34 -6.89
CA PHE A 80 -4.32 4.75 -7.70
C PHE A 80 -5.66 5.13 -7.09
N GLU A 81 -6.40 6.01 -7.78
CA GLU A 81 -7.62 6.61 -7.27
C GLU A 81 -8.63 5.53 -6.82
N GLY A 82 -9.20 5.72 -5.64
CA GLY A 82 -10.16 4.79 -5.06
C GLY A 82 -9.54 3.58 -4.35
N PHE A 83 -8.22 3.40 -4.34
CA PHE A 83 -7.57 2.24 -3.74
C PHE A 83 -6.37 2.59 -2.86
N VAL A 84 -6.07 1.69 -1.92
CA VAL A 84 -4.78 1.62 -1.23
C VAL A 84 -4.12 0.31 -1.64
N TYR A 85 -2.94 0.36 -2.24
CA TYR A 85 -2.21 -0.86 -2.57
C TYR A 85 -1.12 -1.10 -1.53
N VAL A 86 -1.15 -2.24 -0.85
CA VAL A 86 -0.04 -2.67 0.01
C VAL A 86 0.92 -3.49 -0.86
N LEU A 87 2.15 -3.00 -0.96
CA LEU A 87 3.17 -3.51 -1.86
C LEU A 87 4.00 -4.60 -1.18
N HIS A 88 4.45 -4.36 0.05
CA HIS A 88 5.33 -5.28 0.75
C HIS A 88 5.23 -5.09 2.25
N ALA A 89 5.40 -6.16 3.02
CA ALA A 89 5.62 -6.11 4.46
C ALA A 89 6.83 -6.98 4.78
N PHE A 90 7.76 -6.48 5.58
CA PHE A 90 8.95 -7.21 6.00
C PHE A 90 9.46 -6.77 7.37
N GLN A 91 10.16 -7.66 8.05
CA GLN A 91 11.00 -7.33 9.21
C GLN A 91 12.41 -7.01 8.72
N LYS A 92 12.97 -5.88 9.16
CA LYS A 92 14.39 -5.59 8.90
C LYS A 92 15.26 -6.65 9.57
N LYS A 93 16.20 -7.23 8.82
CA LYS A 93 17.19 -8.19 9.35
C LYS A 93 18.13 -7.57 10.40
N SER A 94 18.43 -6.28 10.27
CA SER A 94 19.15 -5.50 11.27
C SER A 94 18.27 -4.36 11.76
N PRO A 95 17.85 -4.36 13.04
CA PRO A 95 17.05 -3.28 13.60
C PRO A 95 17.78 -1.93 13.52
N SER A 96 19.09 -1.93 13.75
CA SER A 96 19.96 -0.74 13.78
C SER A 96 20.45 -0.27 12.41
N GLY A 97 20.44 -1.12 11.38
CA GLY A 97 20.89 -0.74 10.04
C GLY A 97 20.00 0.36 9.43
N ILE A 98 20.58 1.48 8.98
CA ILE A 98 19.80 2.61 8.44
C ILE A 98 19.17 2.26 7.08
N ARG A 99 19.84 1.40 6.29
CA ARG A 99 19.44 1.07 4.91
C ARG A 99 18.52 -0.15 4.89
N THR A 100 17.41 -0.03 4.18
CA THR A 100 16.61 -1.17 3.74
C THR A 100 17.43 -2.05 2.79
N ALA A 101 17.25 -3.37 2.83
CA ALA A 101 18.01 -4.26 1.97
C ALA A 101 17.64 -4.02 0.49
N GLN A 102 18.61 -4.17 -0.41
CA GLN A 102 18.38 -3.93 -1.84
C GLN A 102 17.25 -4.82 -2.39
N ALA A 103 17.16 -6.07 -1.93
CA ALA A 103 16.10 -6.99 -2.32
C ALA A 103 14.69 -6.46 -1.98
N ASP A 104 14.51 -5.83 -0.81
CA ASP A 104 13.21 -5.27 -0.41
C ASP A 104 12.89 -4.02 -1.25
N ILE A 105 13.91 -3.21 -1.58
CA ILE A 105 13.76 -2.03 -2.46
C ILE A 105 13.31 -2.48 -3.85
N ASP A 106 14.02 -3.43 -4.45
CA ASP A 106 13.72 -3.94 -5.79
C ASP A 106 12.33 -4.56 -5.84
N LEU A 107 11.94 -5.30 -4.80
CA LEU A 107 10.62 -5.91 -4.70
C LEU A 107 9.50 -4.86 -4.58
N VAL A 108 9.74 -3.75 -3.86
CA VAL A 108 8.79 -2.63 -3.80
C VAL A 108 8.59 -2.02 -5.19
N SER A 109 9.68 -1.76 -5.93
CA SER A 109 9.61 -1.21 -7.29
C SER A 109 8.83 -2.13 -8.23
N GLU A 110 9.14 -3.43 -8.18
CA GLU A 110 8.53 -4.49 -8.96
C GLU A 110 7.01 -4.58 -8.67
N ARG A 111 6.63 -4.61 -7.39
CA ARG A 111 5.22 -4.68 -6.98
C ARG A 111 4.47 -3.38 -7.22
N LEU A 112 5.12 -2.23 -7.20
CA LEU A 112 4.50 -0.96 -7.60
C LEU A 112 4.14 -0.97 -9.09
N LYS A 113 4.98 -1.56 -9.94
CA LYS A 113 4.67 -1.78 -11.36
C LYS A 113 3.44 -2.69 -11.52
N ARG A 114 3.40 -3.83 -10.81
CA ARG A 114 2.22 -4.73 -10.81
C ARG A 114 0.95 -4.02 -10.33
N ALA A 115 1.04 -3.19 -9.30
CA ALA A 115 -0.09 -2.42 -8.80
C ALA A 115 -0.64 -1.46 -9.87
N ARG A 116 0.25 -0.81 -10.63
CA ARG A 116 -0.14 0.05 -11.76
C ARG A 116 -0.85 -0.75 -12.84
N GLU A 117 -0.27 -1.86 -13.27
CA GLU A 117 -0.85 -2.73 -14.30
C GLU A 117 -2.24 -3.23 -13.87
N HIS A 118 -2.36 -3.73 -12.63
CA HIS A 118 -3.64 -4.15 -12.08
C HIS A 118 -4.66 -3.00 -12.06
N PHE A 119 -4.26 -1.80 -11.67
CA PHE A 119 -5.17 -0.65 -11.68
C PHE A 119 -5.63 -0.28 -13.09
N GLU A 120 -4.70 -0.23 -14.04
CA GLU A 120 -4.98 0.15 -15.43
C GLU A 120 -5.89 -0.87 -16.13
N SER A 121 -5.68 -2.17 -15.90
CA SER A 121 -6.50 -3.22 -16.51
C SER A 121 -7.91 -3.32 -15.93
N ASN A 122 -8.12 -2.94 -14.66
CA ASN A 122 -9.38 -3.21 -13.96
C ASN A 122 -10.22 -1.97 -13.64
N TYR A 123 -9.60 -0.80 -13.49
CA TYR A 123 -10.28 0.36 -12.89
C TYR A 123 -10.08 1.68 -13.63
N ARG A 124 -9.10 1.78 -14.53
CA ARG A 124 -8.96 3.00 -15.34
C ARG A 124 -10.13 3.06 -16.32
N PRO A 125 -11.03 4.06 -16.24
CA PRO A 125 -12.04 4.22 -17.27
C PRO A 125 -11.32 4.48 -18.58
N GLY A 126 -11.70 3.74 -19.64
CA GLY A 126 -11.26 4.05 -20.99
C GLY A 126 -11.53 5.53 -21.31
N PRO A 127 -10.79 6.15 -22.25
CA PRO A 127 -11.04 7.52 -22.63
C PRO A 127 -12.53 7.68 -22.93
N LYS A 128 -13.21 8.60 -22.23
CA LYS A 128 -14.60 8.92 -22.54
C LYS A 128 -14.65 9.24 -24.03
N SER A 129 -15.33 8.40 -24.82
CA SER A 129 -15.58 8.68 -26.23
C SER A 129 -16.05 10.12 -26.32
N LYS A 130 -15.34 10.96 -27.10
CA LYS A 130 -15.78 12.33 -27.34
C LYS A 130 -17.23 12.23 -27.82
N ALA A 131 -18.14 12.87 -27.10
CA ALA A 131 -19.51 13.03 -27.57
C ALA A 131 -19.42 13.59 -28.99
N VAL A 132 -19.81 12.78 -29.97
CA VAL A 132 -19.96 13.22 -31.35
C VAL A 132 -21.07 14.27 -31.29
N LYS A 133 -20.69 15.55 -31.32
CA LYS A 133 -21.65 16.62 -31.57
C LYS A 133 -22.10 16.45 -33.01
N HIS A 134 -23.20 15.72 -33.22
CA HIS A 134 -24.00 15.87 -34.43
C HIS A 134 -24.58 17.29 -34.40
N GLY A 135 -24.35 18.02 -35.49
CA GLY A 135 -24.57 19.46 -35.57
C GLY A 135 -26.03 19.89 -35.55
N LYS A 136 -26.18 21.21 -35.44
CA LYS A 136 -26.92 22.03 -36.39
C LYS A 136 -26.10 23.27 -36.67
#